data_AF-A0A2M7DLQ0-F1
#
_entry.id   AF-A0A2M7DLQ0-F1
#
_cell.length_a   1.000
_cell.length_b   1.000
_cell.length_c   1.000
_cell.angle_alpha   90.00
_cell.angle_beta   90.00
_cell.angle_gamma   90.00
#
_symmetry.space_group_name_H-M   'P 1'
#
loop_
_entity.id
_entity.type
_entity.pdbx_description
1 polymer ?
#
loop_
_entity_poly.entity_id
_entity_poly.type
_entity_poly.pdbx_seq_one_letter_code
_entity_poly.pdbx_strand_id
1 'polypeptide(L)'
;MNGSHEKRIHITAYREEYERNIERVNSPNGRYMKGKRQSTVKPVFGTLKEFMGLRNVNTIAIKQVNKWMHLAAIAYNLKKYLMFTNKSVKAGVNALHF
;
A
#
# COMPACT_ATOMS: atom_id res chain seq x y z
N MET A 1 -18.06 -12.22 38.74
CA MET A 1 -17.61 -12.28 37.33
C MET A 1 -16.13 -12.61 37.35
N ASN A 2 -15.76 -13.88 37.20
CA ASN A 2 -14.36 -14.30 37.21
C ASN A 2 -13.76 -14.01 35.84
N GLY A 3 -12.99 -12.93 35.74
CA GLY A 3 -12.22 -12.60 34.55
C GLY A 3 -11.13 -13.65 34.34
N SER A 4 -11.23 -14.38 33.24
CA SER A 4 -10.18 -15.28 32.77
C SER A 4 -8.81 -14.60 32.84
N HIS A 5 -7.83 -15.24 33.49
CA HIS A 5 -6.44 -14.80 33.45
C HIS A 5 -5.94 -14.91 32.01
N GLU A 6 -5.92 -13.77 31.30
CA GLU A 6 -5.33 -13.65 29.98
C GLU A 6 -3.86 -14.11 30.06
N LYS A 7 -3.54 -15.26 29.47
CA LYS A 7 -2.16 -15.75 29.38
C LYS A 7 -1.39 -14.84 28.43
N ARG A 8 -0.78 -13.79 28.97
CA ARG A 8 0.12 -12.92 28.22
C ARG A 8 1.42 -13.67 27.96
N ILE A 9 1.71 -13.93 26.69
CA ILE A 9 3.01 -14.49 26.29
C ILE A 9 4.04 -13.37 26.47
N HIS A 10 4.72 -13.36 27.62
CA HIS A 10 5.65 -12.29 27.99
C HIS A 10 7.00 -12.37 27.25
N ILE A 11 7.36 -13.55 26.77
CA ILE A 11 8.66 -13.80 26.13
C ILE A 11 8.44 -14.83 25.03
N THR A 12 8.65 -14.40 23.79
CA THR A 12 8.75 -15.28 22.63
C THR A 12 10.22 -15.40 22.25
N ALA A 13 10.59 -16.47 21.53
CA ALA A 13 11.95 -16.63 21.00
C ALA A 13 12.39 -15.47 20.07
N TYR A 14 11.46 -14.61 19.67
CA TYR A 14 11.67 -13.50 18.73
C TYR A 14 11.54 -12.12 19.39
N ARG A 15 11.54 -12.05 20.72
CA ARG A 15 11.26 -10.81 21.45
C ARG A 15 12.25 -9.70 21.06
N GLU A 16 13.52 -10.03 20.90
CA GLU A 16 14.54 -9.07 20.50
C GLU A 16 14.30 -8.52 19.09
N GLU A 17 13.93 -9.37 18.11
CA GLU A 17 13.57 -8.96 16.75
C GLU A 17 12.39 -7.98 16.76
N TYR A 18 11.38 -8.27 17.59
CA TYR A 18 10.21 -7.41 17.75
C TYR A 18 10.58 -6.06 18.35
N GLU A 19 11.36 -6.05 19.43
CA GLU A 19 11.83 -4.82 20.10
C GLU A 19 12.68 -3.97 19.15
N ARG A 20 13.66 -4.57 18.45
CA ARG A 20 14.47 -3.90 17.41
C ARG A 20 13.60 -3.27 16.31
N ASN A 21 12.57 -3.97 15.86
CA ASN A 21 11.67 -3.45 14.83
C ASN A 21 10.79 -2.30 15.35
N ILE A 22 10.32 -2.39 16.59
CA ILE A 22 9.54 -1.32 17.25
C ILE A 22 10.37 -0.05 17.36
N GLU A 23 11.61 -0.15 17.86
CA GLU A 23 12.55 0.97 17.94
C GLU A 23 12.79 1.60 16.57
N ARG A 24 13.09 0.76 15.56
CA ARG A 24 13.30 1.20 14.18
C ARG A 24 12.09 1.95 13.62
N VAL A 25 10.88 1.43 13.80
CA VAL A 25 9.64 2.05 13.29
C VAL A 25 9.31 3.33 14.05
N ASN A 26 9.62 3.41 15.34
CA ASN A 26 9.33 4.55 16.19
C ASN A 26 10.36 5.68 16.10
N SER A 27 11.55 5.41 15.56
CA SER A 27 12.57 6.42 15.26
C SER A 27 12.02 7.53 14.34
N PRO A 28 12.60 8.76 14.36
CA PRO A 28 12.16 9.85 13.49
C PRO A 28 12.16 9.47 12.00
N ASN A 29 13.21 8.80 11.53
CA ASN A 29 13.31 8.30 10.16
C ASN A 29 12.26 7.20 9.89
N GLY A 30 12.07 6.27 10.84
CA GLY A 30 11.06 5.23 10.73
C GLY A 30 9.64 5.78 10.59
N ARG A 31 9.29 6.80 11.36
CA ARG A 31 8.00 7.50 11.27
C ARG A 31 7.82 8.19 9.93
N TYR A 32 8.83 8.93 9.47
CA TYR A 32 8.81 9.58 8.16
C TYR A 32 8.60 8.56 7.02
N MET A 33 9.42 7.50 6.99
CA MET A 33 9.34 6.45 5.97
C MET A 33 8.02 5.69 6.01
N LYS A 34 7.47 5.44 7.21
CA LYS A 34 6.13 4.86 7.38
C LYS A 34 5.05 5.74 6.75
N GLY A 35 5.09 7.05 7.00
CA GLY A 35 4.18 8.03 6.42
C GLY A 35 4.28 8.07 4.89
N LYS A 36 5.50 8.16 4.35
CA LYS A 36 5.75 8.13 2.90
C LYS A 36 5.20 6.86 2.25
N ARG A 37 5.41 5.69 2.85
CA ARG A 37 4.83 4.42 2.35
C ARG A 37 3.29 4.43 2.42
N GLN A 38 2.72 5.00 3.47
CA GLN A 38 1.26 5.11 3.63
C GLN A 38 0.62 6.00 2.56
N SER A 39 1.28 7.08 2.14
CA SER A 39 0.75 7.98 1.12
C SER A 39 1.01 7.51 -0.33
N THR A 40 2.02 6.66 -0.56
CA THR A 40 2.43 6.29 -1.92
C THR A 40 2.03 4.86 -2.29
N VAL A 41 2.63 3.87 -1.66
CA VAL A 41 2.54 2.46 -2.09
C VAL A 41 1.33 1.76 -1.48
N LYS A 42 0.96 2.05 -0.23
CA LYS A 42 -0.17 1.37 0.43
C LYS A 42 -1.52 1.54 -0.30
N PRO A 43 -1.88 2.72 -0.82
CA PRO A 43 -3.15 2.89 -1.53
C PRO A 43 -3.24 2.02 -2.78
N VAL A 44 -2.17 2.02 -3.60
CA VAL A 44 -2.07 1.18 -4.80
C VAL A 44 -2.14 -0.30 -4.43
N PHE A 45 -1.40 -0.73 -3.41
CA PHE A 45 -1.44 -2.12 -2.95
C PHE A 45 -2.84 -2.55 -2.49
N GLY A 46 -3.57 -1.68 -1.79
CA GLY A 46 -4.97 -1.91 -1.42
C GLY A 46 -5.85 -2.12 -2.66
N THR A 47 -5.68 -1.29 -3.70
CA THR A 47 -6.39 -1.47 -4.97
C THR A 47 -6.05 -2.79 -5.65
N LEU A 48 -4.76 -3.16 -5.70
CA LEU A 48 -4.35 -4.42 -6.32
C LEU A 48 -4.92 -5.63 -5.58
N LYS A 49 -4.93 -5.58 -4.24
CA LYS A 49 -5.44 -6.64 -3.37
C LYS A 49 -6.94 -6.83 -3.49
N GLU A 50 -7.71 -5.77 -3.31
CA GLU A 50 -9.17 -5.88 -3.16
C GLU A 50 -9.91 -5.78 -4.51
N PHE A 51 -9.38 -5.02 -5.49
CA PHE A 51 -10.08 -4.79 -6.78
C PHE A 51 -9.41 -5.44 -7.99
N MET A 52 -8.11 -5.74 -7.95
CA MET A 52 -7.40 -6.42 -9.06
C MET A 52 -7.13 -7.91 -8.79
N GLY A 53 -7.83 -8.49 -7.80
CA GLY A 53 -7.88 -9.93 -7.60
C GLY A 53 -6.68 -10.55 -6.87
N LEU A 54 -5.72 -9.78 -6.35
CA LEU A 54 -4.55 -10.38 -5.65
C LEU A 54 -4.93 -11.10 -4.34
N ARG A 55 -6.06 -10.77 -3.71
CA ARG A 55 -6.55 -11.49 -2.52
C ARG A 55 -6.88 -12.96 -2.78
N ASN A 56 -7.32 -13.30 -3.99
CA ASN A 56 -7.90 -14.61 -4.33
C ASN A 56 -6.94 -15.46 -5.19
N VAL A 57 -5.64 -15.17 -5.16
CA VAL A 57 -4.63 -15.93 -5.91
C VAL A 57 -4.38 -17.26 -5.19
N ASN A 58 -4.86 -18.35 -5.79
CA ASN A 58 -4.76 -19.70 -5.21
C ASN A 58 -3.49 -20.46 -5.62
N THR A 59 -2.56 -19.83 -6.35
CA THR A 59 -1.32 -20.47 -6.79
C THR A 59 -0.25 -20.41 -5.70
N ILE A 60 0.32 -21.55 -5.31
CA ILE A 60 1.33 -21.65 -4.24
C ILE A 60 2.75 -21.29 -4.75
N ALA A 61 3.03 -21.51 -6.04
CA ALA A 61 4.35 -21.29 -6.59
C ALA A 61 4.66 -19.79 -6.77
N ILE A 62 5.74 -19.30 -6.15
CA ILE A 62 6.22 -17.90 -6.23
C ILE A 62 6.30 -17.41 -7.68
N LYS A 63 6.80 -18.24 -8.60
CA LYS A 63 6.89 -17.90 -10.02
C LYS A 63 5.52 -17.58 -10.64
N GLN A 64 4.47 -18.29 -10.25
CA GLN A 64 3.12 -18.06 -10.76
C GLN A 64 2.47 -16.86 -10.08
N VAL A 65 2.59 -16.73 -8.75
CA VAL A 65 2.12 -15.55 -8.01
C VAL A 65 2.72 -14.26 -8.57
N ASN A 66 4.01 -14.29 -8.93
CA ASN A 66 4.67 -13.15 -9.56
C ASN A 66 3.99 -12.74 -10.86
N LYS A 67 3.58 -13.69 -11.71
CA LYS A 67 2.86 -13.36 -12.96
C LYS A 67 1.52 -12.67 -12.67
N TRP A 68 0.76 -13.18 -11.71
CA TRP A 68 -0.49 -12.57 -11.27
C TRP A 68 -0.28 -11.15 -10.75
N MET A 69 0.75 -10.94 -9.94
CA MET A 69 1.11 -9.61 -9.42
C MET A 69 1.43 -8.62 -10.54
N HIS A 70 2.24 -9.02 -11.53
CA HIS A 70 2.59 -8.17 -12.66
C HIS A 70 1.36 -7.87 -13.52
N LEU A 71 0.52 -8.87 -13.80
CA LEU A 71 -0.72 -8.69 -14.56
C LEU A 71 -1.65 -7.67 -13.88
N ALA A 72 -1.88 -7.81 -12.57
CA ALA A 72 -2.71 -6.88 -11.80
C ALA A 72 -2.13 -5.46 -11.81
N ALA A 73 -0.81 -5.31 -11.69
CA ALA A 73 -0.14 -4.01 -11.74
C ALA A 73 -0.26 -3.35 -13.11
N ILE A 74 -0.08 -4.13 -14.19
CA ILE A 74 -0.25 -3.65 -15.57
C ILE A 74 -1.70 -3.21 -15.79
N ALA A 75 -2.68 -4.02 -15.39
CA ALA A 75 -4.11 -3.68 -15.53
C ALA A 75 -4.47 -2.38 -14.78
N TYR A 76 -3.95 -2.19 -13.56
CA TYR A 76 -4.13 -0.94 -12.81
C TYR A 76 -3.56 0.27 -13.56
N ASN A 77 -2.33 0.14 -14.07
CA ASN A 77 -1.68 1.21 -14.82
C ASN A 77 -2.40 1.53 -16.13
N LEU A 78 -2.85 0.51 -16.88
CA LEU A 78 -3.63 0.67 -18.10
C LEU A 78 -4.95 1.40 -17.82
N LYS A 79 -5.71 0.97 -16.80
CA LYS A 79 -6.94 1.65 -16.39
C LYS A 79 -6.69 3.13 -16.07
N LYS A 80 -5.62 3.42 -15.32
CA LYS A 80 -5.24 4.80 -14.98
C LYS A 80 -4.87 5.62 -16.22
N TYR A 81 -4.14 5.03 -17.17
CA TYR A 81 -3.76 5.68 -18.41
C TYR A 81 -4.98 5.99 -19.30
N LEU A 82 -5.94 5.07 -19.41
CA LEU A 82 -7.17 5.29 -20.18
C LEU A 82 -8.07 6.38 -19.58
N MET A 83 -8.05 6.53 -18.25
CA MET A 83 -8.78 7.59 -17.55
C MET A 83 -8.05 8.93 -17.54
N PHE A 84 -6.83 9.00 -18.08
CA PHE A 84 -6.07 10.24 -18.21
C PHE A 84 -6.64 11.06 -19.37
N THR A 85 -7.71 11.80 -19.11
CA THR A 85 -8.15 12.86 -20.01
C THR A 85 -7.18 14.03 -19.85
N ASN A 86 -6.55 14.49 -20.94
CA ASN A 86 -5.82 15.75 -20.93
C ASN A 86 -6.81 16.84 -20.50
N LYS A 87 -6.65 17.39 -19.29
CA LYS A 87 -7.32 18.63 -18.94
C LYS A 87 -6.79 19.67 -19.93
N SER A 88 -7.53 19.94 -21.00
CA SER A 88 -7.25 21.12 -21.80
C SER A 88 -7.35 22.29 -20.85
N VAL A 89 -6.23 22.96 -20.61
CA VAL A 89 -6.25 24.25 -19.95
C VAL A 89 -7.07 25.12 -20.90
N LYS A 90 -8.34 25.38 -20.57
CA LYS A 90 -9.07 26.46 -21.23
C LYS A 90 -8.33 27.73 -20.82
N ALA A 91 -7.38 28.14 -21.65
CA ALA A 91 -6.80 29.47 -21.55
C ALA A 91 -7.99 30.43 -21.59
N GLY A 92 -8.21 31.16 -20.49
CA GLY A 92 -9.24 32.18 -20.44
C GLY A 92 -8.89 33.25 -21.46
N VAL A 93 -9.47 33.17 -22.65
CA VAL A 93 -9.44 34.26 -23.63
C VAL A 93 -10.41 35.32 -23.12
N ASN A 94 -10.00 36.06 -22.07
CA ASN A 94 -10.71 37.22 -21.54
C ASN A 94 -9.73 38.02 -20.68
N ALA A 95 -9.01 38.94 -21.31
CA ALA A 95 -8.64 40.26 -20.78
C ALA A 95 -7.55 40.82 -21.70
N LEU A 96 -7.94 41.71 -22.60
CA LEU A 96 -7.22 42.89 -23.08
C LEU A 96 -8.01 43.41 -24.29
N HIS A 97 -9.19 43.97 -24.02
CA HIS A 97 -9.81 44.93 -24.91
C HIS A 97 -9.30 46.30 -24.42
N PHE A 98 -8.41 46.91 -25.20
CA PHE A 98 -8.05 48.32 -25.04
C PHE A 98 -9.11 49.21 -25.68
#